data_AF-A0A0Q4XLF9-F1
#
_entry.id   AF-A0A0Q4XLF9-F1
#
_cell.length_a   1.000
_cell.length_b   1.000
_cell.length_c   1.000
_cell.angle_alpha   90.00
_cell.angle_beta   90.00
_cell.angle_gamma   90.00
#
_symmetry.space_group_name_H-M   'P 1'
#
loop_
_entity.id
_entity.type
_entity.pdbx_description
1 polymer ?
#
loop_
_entity_poly.entity_id
_entity_poly.type
_entity_poly.pdbx_seq_one_letter_code
_entity_poly.pdbx_strand_id
1 'polypeptide(L)'
;MRRRQNNPILTGEAGVGKTAVVEGLALRIAAGDVPPPLQGVALHVLDMGLLQAGASVKGEFENRLKNVIDEVKKSAHPIVLFIDEAHTMIGAGGQAGQNDAANLLKPALARGELRTVAATTWSEYKKYFEKDAALARRFQVVKVEEPSEALAAAMVRGMAPLMEKHFNVRIFDEAITEAVRLSARYISGRQLPDKCISVLDTACAKVALGQATFGTDAFRGTGAAFGVRPEPSHVAIVLVQPGSATVAMLFSRHSDRLLLRLTGRRIDSLAAALGQERR
;
A
#
# COMPACT_ATOMS: atom_id res chain seq x y z
N MET A 1 -13.34 27.62 12.07
CA MET A 1 -13.76 26.21 12.27
C MET A 1 -14.84 25.88 11.24
N ARG A 2 -14.55 25.04 10.24
CA ARG A 2 -15.55 24.72 9.20
C ARG A 2 -16.63 23.85 9.83
N ARG A 3 -17.87 24.36 9.89
CA ARG A 3 -18.98 23.77 10.67
C ARG A 3 -19.80 22.73 9.87
N ARG A 4 -19.54 22.58 8.56
CA ARG A 4 -20.41 21.83 7.62
C ARG A 4 -19.75 20.67 6.88
N GLN A 5 -18.42 20.66 6.72
CA GLN A 5 -17.66 19.62 6.02
C GLN A 5 -16.65 19.02 7.01
N ASN A 6 -17.13 18.07 7.82
CA ASN A 6 -16.39 17.55 8.97
C ASN A 6 -15.84 16.13 8.73
N ASN A 7 -15.94 15.63 7.50
CA ASN A 7 -15.50 14.28 7.13
C ASN A 7 -14.51 14.39 5.97
N PRO A 8 -13.18 14.30 6.20
CA PRO A 8 -12.23 14.25 5.10
C PRO A 8 -12.43 12.98 4.25
N ILE A 9 -12.35 13.13 2.93
CA ILE A 9 -12.24 12.02 1.98
C ILE A 9 -10.93 12.13 1.21
N LEU A 10 -10.04 11.17 1.44
CA LEU A 10 -8.78 11.02 0.75
C LEU A 10 -9.05 10.51 -0.67
N THR A 11 -8.74 11.33 -1.67
CA THR A 11 -8.91 10.97 -3.09
C THR A 11 -7.56 10.94 -3.78
N GLY A 12 -7.27 9.88 -4.50
CA GLY A 12 -6.01 9.70 -5.22
C GLY A 12 -5.99 8.33 -5.89
N GLU A 13 -5.07 8.12 -6.82
CA GLU A 13 -4.96 6.84 -7.52
C GLU A 13 -4.69 5.67 -6.58
N ALA A 14 -4.92 4.45 -7.05
CA ALA A 14 -4.59 3.25 -6.27
C ALA A 14 -3.07 3.18 -6.03
N GLY A 15 -2.66 2.78 -4.83
CA GLY A 15 -1.24 2.61 -4.49
C GLY A 15 -0.49 3.85 -4.01
N VAL A 16 -1.13 5.04 -3.96
CA VAL A 16 -0.47 6.29 -3.49
C VAL A 16 -0.30 6.41 -1.96
N GLY A 17 -0.81 5.45 -1.19
CA GLY A 17 -0.68 5.45 0.28
C GLY A 17 -1.78 6.17 1.04
N LYS A 18 -3.02 6.21 0.53
CA LYS A 18 -4.18 6.81 1.24
C LYS A 18 -4.39 6.19 2.64
N THR A 19 -4.36 4.86 2.73
CA THR A 19 -4.50 4.12 3.99
C THR A 19 -3.34 4.42 4.94
N ALA A 20 -2.11 4.48 4.42
CA ALA A 20 -0.92 4.83 5.20
C ALA A 20 -0.97 6.24 5.83
N VAL A 21 -1.63 7.20 5.17
CA VAL A 21 -1.88 8.54 5.78
C VAL A 21 -2.76 8.41 7.04
N VAL A 22 -3.76 7.53 7.01
CA VAL A 22 -4.67 7.32 8.14
C VAL A 22 -4.00 6.52 9.26
N GLU A 23 -3.18 5.52 8.92
CA GLU A 23 -2.35 4.81 9.89
C GLU A 23 -1.35 5.75 10.57
N GLY A 24 -0.71 6.63 9.80
CA GLY A 24 0.16 7.69 10.34
C GLY A 24 -0.59 8.62 11.30
N LEU A 25 -1.84 8.98 10.98
CA LEU A 25 -2.70 9.74 11.90
C LEU A 25 -2.99 8.95 13.19
N ALA A 26 -3.30 7.65 13.09
CA ALA A 26 -3.56 6.81 14.25
C ALA A 26 -2.35 6.73 15.19
N LEU A 27 -1.15 6.56 14.63
CA LEU A 27 0.11 6.54 15.39
C LEU A 27 0.35 7.86 16.11
N ARG A 28 0.09 8.99 15.46
CA ARG A 28 0.23 10.32 16.08
C ARG A 28 -0.79 10.56 17.19
N ILE A 29 -2.04 10.11 17.02
CA ILE A 29 -3.06 10.18 18.07
C ILE A 29 -2.63 9.35 19.28
N ALA A 30 -2.15 8.12 19.06
CA ALA A 30 -1.66 7.24 20.12
C ALA A 30 -0.45 7.83 20.87
N ALA A 31 0.43 8.52 20.15
CA ALA A 31 1.58 9.22 20.73
C ALA A 31 1.23 10.56 21.41
N GLY A 32 -0.01 11.05 21.30
CA GLY A 32 -0.40 12.37 21.77
C GLY A 32 0.15 13.53 20.94
N ASP A 33 0.82 13.25 19.82
CA ASP A 33 1.36 14.25 18.88
C ASP A 33 0.27 14.74 17.92
N VAL A 34 -0.81 15.25 18.51
CA VAL A 34 -1.94 15.83 17.78
C VAL A 34 -2.50 17.04 18.51
N PRO A 35 -3.16 17.97 17.78
CA PRO A 35 -3.85 19.10 18.39
C PRO A 35 -4.87 18.64 19.45
N PRO A 36 -5.16 19.47 20.48
CA PRO A 36 -6.06 19.10 21.57
C PRO A 36 -7.41 18.48 21.16
N PRO A 37 -8.08 18.92 20.06
CA PRO A 37 -9.34 18.30 19.62
C PRO A 37 -9.25 16.83 19.16
N LEU A 38 -8.04 16.34 18.88
CA LEU A 38 -7.79 14.96 18.42
C LEU A 38 -7.17 14.09 19.52
N GLN A 39 -6.83 14.64 20.68
CA GLN A 39 -6.27 13.88 21.78
C GLN A 39 -7.34 12.95 22.37
N GLY A 40 -6.98 11.69 22.62
CA GLY A 40 -7.89 10.67 23.16
C GLY A 40 -9.00 10.23 22.20
N VAL A 41 -8.97 10.65 20.93
CA VAL A 41 -9.88 10.15 19.89
C VAL A 41 -9.52 8.72 19.54
N ALA A 42 -10.50 7.83 19.45
CA ALA A 42 -10.28 6.49 18.92
C ALA A 42 -10.52 6.47 17.41
N LEU A 43 -9.57 5.95 16.64
CA LEU A 43 -9.68 5.76 15.18
C LEU A 43 -9.90 4.28 14.89
N HIS A 44 -11.06 3.93 14.35
CA HIS A 44 -11.43 2.54 14.04
C HIS A 44 -11.72 2.35 12.56
N VAL A 45 -11.34 1.20 12.00
CA VAL A 45 -11.69 0.84 10.62
C VAL A 45 -13.12 0.29 10.59
N LEU A 46 -13.93 0.78 9.65
CA LEU A 46 -15.23 0.22 9.32
C LEU A 46 -15.05 -0.73 8.12
N ASP A 47 -14.96 -2.02 8.42
CA ASP A 47 -14.84 -3.05 7.39
C ASP A 47 -16.24 -3.51 6.93
N MET A 48 -16.62 -3.08 5.73
CA MET A 48 -17.90 -3.44 5.12
C MET A 48 -17.97 -4.93 4.75
N GLY A 49 -16.84 -5.56 4.44
CA GLY A 49 -16.75 -6.99 4.14
C GLY A 49 -17.03 -7.84 5.37
N LEU A 50 -16.46 -7.48 6.53
CA LEU A 50 -16.75 -8.15 7.80
C LEU A 50 -18.21 -7.99 8.24
N LEU A 51 -18.81 -6.82 7.99
CA LEU A 51 -20.22 -6.62 8.29
C LEU A 51 -21.14 -7.49 7.43
N GLN A 52 -20.75 -7.73 6.16
CA GLN A 52 -21.47 -8.59 5.23
C GLN A 52 -21.20 -10.08 5.49
N ALA A 53 -20.00 -10.42 5.96
CA ALA A 53 -19.63 -11.79 6.27
C ALA A 53 -20.59 -12.37 7.33
N GLY A 54 -21.28 -13.44 6.95
CA GLY A 54 -22.26 -14.10 7.81
C GLY A 54 -23.58 -13.34 7.98
N ALA A 55 -23.85 -12.27 7.23
CA ALA A 55 -25.17 -11.64 7.14
C ALA A 55 -25.97 -12.31 6.02
N SER A 56 -26.50 -13.51 6.28
CA SER A 56 -27.23 -14.32 5.29
C SER A 56 -28.70 -13.92 5.15
N VAL A 57 -29.25 -13.24 6.16
CA VAL A 57 -30.64 -12.79 6.19
C VAL A 57 -30.76 -11.36 5.64
N LYS A 58 -31.77 -11.12 4.80
CA LYS A 58 -32.08 -9.80 4.27
C LYS A 58 -32.28 -8.80 5.42
N GLY A 59 -31.49 -7.72 5.44
CA GLY A 59 -31.54 -6.67 6.46
C GLY A 59 -30.64 -6.90 7.68
N GLU A 60 -30.00 -8.05 7.83
CA GLU A 60 -29.08 -8.30 8.95
C GLU A 60 -27.84 -7.38 8.87
N PHE A 61 -27.28 -7.23 7.67
CA PHE A 61 -26.20 -6.29 7.40
C PHE A 61 -26.57 -4.85 7.82
N GLU A 62 -27.78 -4.39 7.47
CA GLU A 62 -28.25 -3.06 7.84
C GLU A 62 -28.37 -2.90 9.36
N ASN A 63 -28.87 -3.93 10.06
CA ASN A 63 -28.97 -3.91 11.51
C ASN A 63 -27.59 -3.88 12.17
N ARG A 64 -26.62 -4.64 11.65
CA ARG A 64 -25.23 -4.58 12.12
C ARG A 64 -24.64 -3.19 11.91
N LEU A 65 -24.83 -2.57 10.75
CA LEU A 65 -24.36 -1.21 10.48
C LEU A 65 -25.04 -0.16 11.40
N LYS A 66 -26.35 -0.28 11.63
CA LYS A 66 -27.06 0.59 12.59
C LYS A 66 -26.50 0.45 14.00
N ASN A 67 -26.24 -0.78 14.45
CA ASN A 67 -25.65 -1.05 15.75
C ASN A 67 -24.27 -0.39 15.90
N VAL A 68 -23.42 -0.46 14.85
CA VAL A 68 -22.12 0.22 14.84
C VAL A 68 -22.29 1.74 14.97
N ILE A 69 -23.22 2.34 14.23
CA ILE A 69 -23.49 3.78 14.31
C ILE A 69 -23.97 4.16 15.72
N ASP A 70 -24.85 3.36 16.31
CA ASP A 70 -25.37 3.58 17.66
C ASP A 70 -24.29 3.45 18.74
N GLU A 71 -23.38 2.49 18.60
CA GLU A 71 -22.24 2.30 19.51
C GLU A 71 -21.26 3.47 19.44
N VAL A 72 -20.93 3.92 18.23
CA VAL A 72 -20.10 5.11 18.01
C VAL A 72 -20.72 6.35 18.66
N LYS A 73 -22.03 6.52 18.52
CA LYS A 73 -22.77 7.65 19.10
C LYS A 73 -22.82 7.61 20.63
N LYS A 74 -22.90 6.42 21.23
CA LYS A 74 -22.99 6.21 22.68
C LYS A 74 -21.63 6.18 23.38
N SER A 75 -20.54 6.10 22.62
CA SER A 75 -19.19 6.03 23.17
C SER A 75 -18.87 7.24 24.07
N ALA A 76 -18.30 6.95 25.24
CA ALA A 76 -17.82 7.97 26.18
C ALA A 76 -16.60 8.73 25.63
N HIS A 77 -15.83 8.11 24.73
CA HIS A 77 -14.69 8.72 24.06
C HIS A 77 -15.05 9.01 22.59
N PRO A 78 -14.59 10.13 22.00
CA PRO A 78 -14.90 10.42 20.61
C PRO A 78 -14.29 9.36 19.68
N ILE A 79 -15.11 8.78 18.80
CA ILE A 79 -14.66 7.83 17.77
C ILE A 79 -14.70 8.50 16.40
N VAL A 80 -13.67 8.25 15.60
CA VAL A 80 -13.63 8.53 14.16
C VAL A 80 -13.55 7.19 13.43
N LEU A 81 -14.40 7.00 12.43
CA LEU A 81 -14.36 5.80 11.60
C LEU A 81 -13.55 6.05 10.33
N PHE A 82 -12.57 5.21 10.07
CA PHE A 82 -11.91 5.11 8.78
C PHE A 82 -12.70 4.17 7.87
N ILE A 83 -13.01 4.62 6.66
CA ILE A 83 -13.71 3.84 5.65
C ILE A 83 -12.82 3.79 4.41
N ASP A 84 -12.16 2.65 4.22
CA ASP A 84 -11.46 2.41 2.95
C ASP A 84 -12.46 2.06 1.86
N GLU A 85 -12.09 2.32 0.61
CA GLU A 85 -12.93 2.09 -0.56
C GLU A 85 -14.37 2.59 -0.37
N ALA A 86 -14.54 3.82 0.09
CA ALA A 86 -15.83 4.34 0.57
C ALA A 86 -16.95 4.36 -0.50
N HIS A 87 -16.58 4.21 -1.77
CA HIS A 87 -17.51 4.05 -2.90
C HIS A 87 -18.31 2.73 -2.84
N THR A 88 -17.77 1.70 -2.19
CA THR A 88 -18.44 0.41 -1.96
C THR A 88 -19.76 0.58 -1.20
N MET A 89 -19.83 1.55 -0.28
CA MET A 89 -21.03 1.88 0.49
C MET A 89 -22.15 2.52 -0.33
N ILE A 90 -21.86 3.06 -1.52
CA ILE A 90 -22.79 3.83 -2.36
C ILE A 90 -23.33 3.00 -3.53
N GLY A 91 -22.84 1.77 -3.72
CA GLY A 91 -23.37 0.84 -4.73
C GLY A 91 -22.41 0.51 -5.88
N ALA A 92 -21.12 0.31 -5.57
CA ALA A 92 -20.14 -0.11 -6.56
C ALA A 92 -19.88 -1.64 -6.61
N GLY A 93 -20.48 -2.44 -5.71
CA GLY A 93 -19.91 -3.76 -5.38
C GLY A 93 -20.83 -4.98 -5.22
N GLY A 94 -22.11 -4.99 -5.59
CA GLY A 94 -22.89 -6.23 -5.42
C GLY A 94 -24.40 -6.20 -5.66
N GLN A 95 -24.97 -7.43 -5.70
CA GLN A 95 -26.39 -7.73 -5.94
C GLN A 95 -27.34 -6.96 -5.01
N ALA A 96 -28.61 -6.86 -5.43
CA ALA A 96 -29.69 -6.15 -4.75
C ALA A 96 -29.68 -6.40 -3.22
N GLY A 97 -29.29 -5.38 -2.45
CA GLY A 97 -29.15 -5.44 -0.98
C GLY A 97 -27.98 -4.60 -0.44
N GLN A 98 -26.90 -4.41 -1.20
CA GLN A 98 -25.80 -3.49 -0.82
C GLN A 98 -26.14 -2.00 -1.00
N ASN A 99 -27.27 -1.67 -1.66
CA ASN A 99 -27.66 -0.29 -2.00
C ASN A 99 -28.11 0.58 -0.81
N ASP A 100 -28.17 0.05 0.42
CA ASP A 100 -28.75 0.78 1.57
C ASP A 100 -27.76 1.33 2.59
N ALA A 101 -26.46 0.99 2.52
CA ALA A 101 -25.48 1.53 3.47
C ALA A 101 -25.39 3.07 3.39
N ALA A 102 -25.36 3.64 2.19
CA ALA A 102 -25.38 5.09 1.99
C ALA A 102 -26.64 5.76 2.59
N ASN A 103 -27.81 5.11 2.49
CA ASN A 103 -29.06 5.63 3.05
C ASN A 103 -29.04 5.65 4.58
N LEU A 104 -28.36 4.68 5.20
CA LEU A 104 -28.18 4.63 6.65
C LEU A 104 -27.15 5.64 7.16
N LEU A 105 -26.08 5.89 6.40
CA LEU A 105 -25.00 6.79 6.79
C LEU A 105 -25.33 8.27 6.57
N LYS A 106 -26.09 8.61 5.52
CA LYS A 106 -26.43 10.00 5.16
C LYS A 106 -27.04 10.79 6.33
N PRO A 107 -28.04 10.29 7.09
CA PRO A 107 -28.59 11.00 8.23
C PRO A 107 -27.58 11.20 9.37
N ALA A 108 -26.78 10.18 9.69
CA ALA A 108 -25.79 10.25 10.76
C ALA A 108 -24.67 11.26 10.45
N LEU A 109 -24.18 11.25 9.20
CA LEU A 109 -23.22 12.25 8.69
C LEU A 109 -23.82 13.65 8.64
N ALA A 110 -25.11 13.77 8.30
CA ALA A 110 -25.79 15.05 8.22
C ALA A 110 -25.98 15.73 9.59
N ARG A 111 -26.29 14.92 10.61
CA ARG A 111 -26.43 15.36 12.01
C ARG A 111 -25.09 15.52 12.74
N GLY A 112 -23.99 15.03 12.16
CA GLY A 112 -22.67 15.05 12.79
C GLY A 112 -22.53 14.05 13.94
N GLU A 113 -23.43 13.06 14.01
CA GLU A 113 -23.38 11.96 14.98
C GLU A 113 -22.28 10.96 14.62
N LEU A 114 -21.89 10.91 13.35
CA LEU A 114 -20.80 10.10 12.83
C LEU A 114 -19.71 11.00 12.27
N ARG A 115 -18.46 10.75 12.66
CA ARG A 115 -17.27 11.41 12.12
C ARG A 115 -16.45 10.37 11.37
N THR A 116 -16.07 10.69 10.13
CA THR A 116 -15.36 9.72 9.30
C THR A 116 -14.13 10.32 8.61
N VAL A 117 -13.14 9.46 8.37
CA VAL A 117 -12.13 9.65 7.33
C VAL A 117 -12.42 8.61 6.26
N ALA A 118 -12.67 9.02 5.03
CA ALA A 118 -12.92 8.10 3.92
C ALA A 118 -11.71 8.05 2.98
N ALA A 119 -11.53 6.96 2.25
CA ALA A 119 -10.58 6.87 1.14
C ALA A 119 -11.26 6.25 -0.10
N THR A 120 -10.93 6.75 -1.30
CA THR A 120 -11.43 6.21 -2.57
C THR A 120 -10.52 6.68 -3.72
N THR A 121 -10.62 6.05 -4.89
CA THR A 121 -9.94 6.55 -6.09
C THR A 121 -10.61 7.82 -6.61
N TRP A 122 -9.88 8.62 -7.38
CA TRP A 122 -10.43 9.85 -7.96
C TRP A 122 -11.59 9.56 -8.92
N SER A 123 -11.48 8.49 -9.71
CA SER A 123 -12.52 8.05 -10.65
C SER A 123 -13.80 7.63 -9.93
N GLU A 124 -13.69 6.87 -8.83
CA GLU A 124 -14.82 6.50 -7.97
C GLU A 124 -15.46 7.71 -7.30
N TYR A 125 -14.66 8.63 -6.77
CA TYR A 125 -15.17 9.86 -6.17
C TYR A 125 -16.06 10.62 -7.16
N LYS A 126 -15.57 10.86 -8.38
CA LYS A 126 -16.33 11.51 -9.46
C LYS A 126 -17.60 10.75 -9.83
N LYS A 127 -17.52 9.43 -9.84
CA LYS A 127 -18.63 8.57 -10.28
C LYS A 127 -19.74 8.48 -9.23
N TYR A 128 -19.41 8.38 -7.95
CA TYR A 128 -20.34 8.03 -6.88
C TYR A 128 -20.59 9.16 -5.87
N PHE A 129 -19.55 9.88 -5.43
CA PHE A 129 -19.68 10.91 -4.38
C PHE A 129 -20.04 12.28 -4.95
N GLU A 130 -19.40 12.71 -6.02
CA GLU A 130 -19.62 14.04 -6.61
C GLU A 130 -21.04 14.19 -7.18
N LYS A 131 -21.62 13.08 -7.67
CA LYS A 131 -23.00 13.05 -8.18
C LYS A 131 -24.06 13.09 -7.09
N ASP A 132 -23.73 12.69 -5.86
CA ASP A 132 -24.66 12.69 -4.74
C ASP A 132 -24.54 13.98 -3.92
N ALA A 133 -25.51 14.89 -4.09
CA ALA A 133 -25.52 16.18 -3.43
C ALA A 133 -25.54 16.09 -1.89
N ALA A 134 -26.08 15.01 -1.31
CA ALA A 134 -26.09 14.84 0.14
C ALA A 134 -24.69 14.49 0.65
N LEU A 135 -23.97 13.59 -0.03
CA LEU A 135 -22.62 13.18 0.36
C LEU A 135 -21.58 14.26 0.04
N ALA A 136 -21.62 14.87 -1.15
CA ALA A 136 -20.69 15.93 -1.56
C ALA A 136 -20.69 17.13 -0.59
N ARG A 137 -21.80 17.40 0.09
CA ARG A 137 -21.91 18.48 1.09
C ARG A 137 -21.31 18.11 2.46
N ARG A 138 -21.10 16.82 2.75
CA ARG A 138 -20.62 16.32 4.06
C ARG A 138 -19.15 15.93 4.05
N PHE A 139 -18.62 15.59 2.88
CA PHE A 139 -17.22 15.24 2.71
C PHE A 139 -16.37 16.43 2.23
N GLN A 140 -15.19 16.55 2.82
CA GLN A 140 -14.14 17.49 2.41
C GLN A 140 -13.11 16.71 1.60
N VAL A 141 -12.98 17.00 0.31
CA VAL A 141 -11.96 16.35 -0.54
C VAL A 141 -10.56 16.75 -0.09
N VAL A 142 -9.72 15.75 0.14
CA VAL A 142 -8.28 15.89 0.39
C VAL A 142 -7.57 15.06 -0.66
N LYS A 143 -6.84 15.72 -1.57
CA LYS A 143 -6.11 15.02 -2.62
C LYS A 143 -4.83 14.41 -2.07
N VAL A 144 -4.61 13.14 -2.37
CA VAL A 144 -3.37 12.42 -2.10
C VAL A 144 -2.76 12.08 -3.45
N GLU A 145 -1.67 12.76 -3.77
CA GLU A 145 -0.96 12.61 -5.04
C GLU A 145 0.11 11.53 -4.93
N GLU A 146 0.57 11.03 -6.08
CA GLU A 146 1.73 10.13 -6.11
C GLU A 146 2.95 10.88 -5.51
N PRO A 147 3.67 10.28 -4.54
CA PRO A 147 4.84 10.90 -3.94
C PRO A 147 5.99 11.01 -4.96
N SER A 148 6.86 12.00 -4.75
CA SER A 148 8.14 12.07 -5.47
C SER A 148 9.00 10.84 -5.17
N GLU A 149 9.97 10.52 -6.05
CA GLU A 149 10.88 9.39 -5.82
C GLU A 149 11.58 9.47 -4.45
N ALA A 150 12.01 10.67 -4.03
CA ALA A 150 12.64 10.86 -2.74
C ALA A 150 11.69 10.57 -1.56
N LEU A 151 10.44 11.02 -1.65
CA LEU A 151 9.43 10.76 -0.62
C LEU A 151 9.01 9.28 -0.61
N ALA A 152 8.83 8.68 -1.78
CA ALA A 152 8.54 7.26 -1.91
C ALA A 152 9.64 6.39 -1.30
N ALA A 153 10.92 6.73 -1.54
CA ALA A 153 12.04 6.03 -0.91
C ALA A 153 11.99 6.15 0.63
N ALA A 154 11.66 7.32 1.17
CA ALA A 154 11.47 7.50 2.61
C ALA A 154 10.30 6.65 3.16
N MET A 155 9.19 6.56 2.43
CA MET A 155 8.06 5.71 2.80
C MET A 155 8.46 4.22 2.82
N VAL A 156 9.15 3.76 1.77
CA VAL A 156 9.58 2.36 1.64
C VAL A 156 10.63 1.99 2.70
N ARG A 157 11.52 2.92 3.09
CA ARG A 157 12.44 2.71 4.24
C ARG A 157 11.69 2.38 5.53
N GLY A 158 10.54 3.02 5.76
CA GLY A 158 9.70 2.71 6.92
C GLY A 158 9.13 1.30 6.91
N MET A 159 8.95 0.71 5.72
CA MET A 159 8.44 -0.65 5.55
C MET A 159 9.54 -1.72 5.48
N ALA A 160 10.76 -1.35 5.12
CA ALA A 160 11.86 -2.30 4.91
C ALA A 160 12.09 -3.26 6.09
N PRO A 161 12.09 -2.85 7.38
CA PRO A 161 12.31 -3.77 8.49
C PRO A 161 11.26 -4.87 8.60
N LEU A 162 10.00 -4.58 8.22
CA LEU A 162 8.93 -5.58 8.21
C LEU A 162 9.16 -6.61 7.10
N MET A 163 9.57 -6.16 5.92
CA MET A 163 9.89 -7.03 4.79
C MET A 163 11.12 -7.91 5.07
N GLU A 164 12.19 -7.31 5.62
CA GLU A 164 13.40 -8.01 6.04
C GLU A 164 13.07 -9.14 7.01
N LYS A 165 12.26 -8.85 8.04
CA LYS A 165 11.82 -9.84 9.02
C LYS A 165 10.95 -10.93 8.38
N HIS A 166 10.03 -10.58 7.49
CA HIS A 166 9.12 -11.52 6.86
C HIS A 166 9.86 -12.54 5.98
N PHE A 167 10.78 -12.07 5.14
CA PHE A 167 11.52 -12.93 4.22
C PHE A 167 12.84 -13.45 4.78
N ASN A 168 13.25 -13.00 5.98
CA ASN A 168 14.55 -13.26 6.57
C ASN A 168 15.72 -12.85 5.65
N VAL A 169 15.63 -11.65 5.07
CA VAL A 169 16.64 -11.07 4.19
C VAL A 169 17.07 -9.69 4.68
N ARG A 170 18.12 -9.13 4.08
CA ARG A 170 18.56 -7.75 4.32
C ARG A 170 18.33 -6.89 3.10
N ILE A 171 17.74 -5.72 3.28
CA ILE A 171 17.45 -4.74 2.24
C ILE A 171 18.34 -3.52 2.47
N PHE A 172 19.22 -3.23 1.50
CA PHE A 172 20.10 -2.07 1.57
C PHE A 172 19.40 -0.80 1.09
N ASP A 173 19.82 0.36 1.59
CA ASP A 173 19.21 1.65 1.24
C ASP A 173 19.32 1.96 -0.26
N GLU A 174 20.45 1.57 -0.86
CA GLU A 174 20.71 1.69 -2.29
C GLU A 174 19.71 0.85 -3.09
N ALA A 175 19.32 -0.33 -2.58
CA ALA A 175 18.33 -1.19 -3.23
C ALA A 175 16.93 -0.56 -3.20
N ILE A 176 16.57 0.15 -2.12
CA ILE A 176 15.30 0.90 -2.03
C ILE A 176 15.29 2.04 -3.04
N THR A 177 16.37 2.83 -3.07
CA THR A 177 16.48 3.99 -3.96
C THR A 177 16.40 3.57 -5.44
N GLU A 178 17.12 2.51 -5.82
CA GLU A 178 17.07 1.98 -7.19
C GLU A 178 15.73 1.30 -7.51
N ALA A 179 15.10 0.59 -6.56
CA ALA A 179 13.78 0.00 -6.78
C ALA A 179 12.72 1.09 -7.02
N VAL A 180 12.77 2.22 -6.30
CA VAL A 180 11.90 3.37 -6.56
C VAL A 180 12.14 3.92 -7.96
N ARG A 181 13.39 4.24 -8.30
CA ARG A 181 13.77 4.83 -9.59
C ARG A 181 13.36 3.94 -10.77
N LEU A 182 13.65 2.64 -10.70
CA LEU A 182 13.35 1.69 -11.76
C LEU A 182 11.84 1.43 -11.89
N SER A 183 11.14 1.26 -10.77
CA SER A 183 9.69 1.08 -10.80
C SER A 183 8.97 2.33 -11.32
N ALA A 184 9.41 3.53 -10.93
CA ALA A 184 8.90 4.79 -11.47
C ALA A 184 9.08 4.90 -12.99
N ARG A 185 10.25 4.51 -13.50
CA ARG A 185 10.60 4.63 -14.92
C ARG A 185 9.93 3.58 -15.81
N TYR A 186 9.79 2.34 -15.35
CA TYR A 186 9.45 1.20 -16.21
C TYR A 186 8.09 0.56 -15.94
N ILE A 187 7.50 0.76 -14.76
CA ILE A 187 6.17 0.23 -14.42
C ILE A 187 5.14 1.34 -14.60
N SER A 188 4.49 1.32 -15.77
CA SER A 188 3.36 2.20 -16.08
C SER A 188 2.04 1.63 -15.55
N GLY A 189 1.06 2.49 -15.30
CA GLY A 189 -0.27 2.08 -14.84
C GLY A 189 -0.39 1.75 -13.34
N ARG A 190 0.70 1.88 -12.58
CA ARG A 190 0.72 1.79 -11.10
C ARG A 190 1.48 2.99 -10.51
N GLN A 191 1.18 3.32 -9.27
CA GLN A 191 1.76 4.47 -8.57
C GLN A 191 2.76 4.07 -7.51
N LEU A 192 3.71 4.98 -7.24
CA LEU A 192 4.52 4.96 -6.02
C LEU A 192 3.62 5.24 -4.79
N PRO A 193 3.98 4.71 -3.60
CA PRO A 193 5.09 3.78 -3.36
C PRO A 193 4.76 2.31 -3.70
N ASP A 194 3.49 1.97 -3.95
CA ASP A 194 3.01 0.59 -4.12
C ASP A 194 3.77 -0.23 -5.18
N LYS A 195 4.01 0.33 -6.37
CA LYS A 195 4.77 -0.39 -7.41
C LYS A 195 6.20 -0.74 -6.99
N CYS A 196 6.85 0.10 -6.19
CA CYS A 196 8.19 -0.16 -5.67
C CYS A 196 8.16 -1.29 -4.62
N ILE A 197 7.19 -1.24 -3.71
CA ILE A 197 7.00 -2.28 -2.69
C ILE A 197 6.79 -3.64 -3.36
N SER A 198 5.97 -3.71 -4.41
CA SER A 198 5.73 -4.94 -5.19
C SER A 198 7.02 -5.49 -5.84
N VAL A 199 7.90 -4.62 -6.33
CA VAL A 199 9.21 -5.01 -6.88
C VAL A 199 10.12 -5.57 -5.78
N LEU A 200 10.22 -4.89 -4.65
CA LEU A 200 11.04 -5.31 -3.51
C LEU A 200 10.54 -6.63 -2.90
N ASP A 201 9.23 -6.78 -2.75
CA ASP A 201 8.59 -7.99 -2.22
C ASP A 201 8.93 -9.23 -3.08
N THR A 202 8.74 -9.10 -4.40
CA THR A 202 9.12 -10.13 -5.37
C THR A 202 10.61 -10.46 -5.30
N ALA A 203 11.47 -9.45 -5.14
CA ALA A 203 12.90 -9.65 -5.01
C ALA A 203 13.27 -10.40 -3.72
N CYS A 204 12.67 -10.02 -2.58
CA CYS A 204 12.91 -10.65 -1.29
C CYS A 204 12.46 -12.13 -1.31
N ALA A 205 11.28 -12.42 -1.86
CA ALA A 205 10.78 -13.78 -2.02
C ALA A 205 11.75 -14.66 -2.84
N LYS A 206 12.30 -14.14 -3.94
CA LYS A 206 13.28 -14.87 -4.75
C LYS A 206 14.59 -15.17 -4.01
N VAL A 207 15.10 -14.21 -3.24
CA VAL A 207 16.31 -14.40 -2.44
C VAL A 207 16.07 -15.46 -1.35
N ALA A 208 14.94 -15.39 -0.64
CA ALA A 208 14.57 -16.34 0.39
C ALA A 208 14.44 -17.78 -0.16
N LEU A 209 13.78 -17.96 -1.31
CA LEU A 209 13.68 -19.27 -1.98
C LEU A 209 15.04 -19.81 -2.42
N GLY A 210 15.93 -18.93 -2.90
CA GLY A 210 17.31 -19.30 -3.22
C GLY A 210 18.03 -19.84 -1.99
N GLN A 211 17.95 -19.15 -0.86
CA GLN A 211 18.57 -19.61 0.40
C GLN A 211 18.03 -20.96 0.88
N ALA A 212 16.72 -21.21 0.72
CA ALA A 212 16.12 -22.49 1.11
C ALA A 212 16.53 -23.66 0.19
N THR A 213 16.75 -23.39 -1.10
CA THR A 213 17.11 -24.41 -2.09
C THR A 213 18.57 -24.83 -2.00
N PHE A 214 19.46 -23.88 -1.67
CA PHE A 214 20.87 -24.15 -1.40
C PHE A 214 21.08 -24.39 0.10
N GLY A 215 20.59 -25.52 0.61
CA GLY A 215 20.76 -25.92 2.00
C GLY A 215 22.23 -25.82 2.47
N THR A 216 22.40 -25.46 3.73
CA THR A 216 23.67 -25.17 4.44
C THR A 216 24.74 -26.27 4.36
N ASP A 217 24.41 -27.47 3.89
CA ASP A 217 25.33 -28.63 3.79
C ASP A 217 25.69 -29.06 2.36
N ALA A 218 25.16 -28.42 1.31
CA ALA A 218 25.45 -28.80 -0.08
C ALA A 218 26.78 -28.25 -0.64
N PHE A 219 27.62 -27.61 0.19
CA PHE A 219 28.84 -26.92 -0.26
C PHE A 219 30.14 -27.73 -0.12
N ARG A 220 30.09 -28.99 0.31
CA ARG A 220 31.30 -29.81 0.57
C ARG A 220 31.74 -30.76 -0.54
N GLY A 221 31.00 -30.89 -1.65
CA GLY A 221 31.14 -32.10 -2.48
C GLY A 221 31.37 -31.97 -3.97
N THR A 222 31.36 -30.80 -4.61
CA THR A 222 31.59 -30.70 -6.06
C THR A 222 32.20 -29.35 -6.43
N GLY A 223 33.53 -29.32 -6.52
CA GLY A 223 34.26 -28.21 -7.11
C GLY A 223 34.03 -28.13 -8.61
N ALA A 224 32.90 -27.54 -9.04
CA ALA A 224 32.70 -27.00 -10.40
C ALA A 224 31.31 -26.34 -10.59
N ALA A 225 30.75 -25.62 -9.62
CA ALA A 225 29.62 -24.71 -9.89
C ALA A 225 29.52 -23.68 -8.76
N PHE A 226 29.54 -22.39 -9.11
CA PHE A 226 29.32 -21.25 -8.22
C PHE A 226 30.33 -21.11 -7.06
N GLY A 227 31.51 -20.56 -7.39
CA GLY A 227 32.51 -20.15 -6.41
C GLY A 227 32.18 -18.84 -5.68
N VAL A 228 31.08 -18.78 -4.94
CA VAL A 228 30.83 -17.72 -3.94
C VAL A 228 30.26 -18.37 -2.68
N ARG A 229 31.01 -18.35 -1.58
CA ARG A 229 30.52 -18.78 -0.25
C ARG A 229 29.51 -17.76 0.27
N PRO A 230 28.36 -18.18 0.83
CA PRO A 230 27.42 -17.29 1.50
C PRO A 230 27.97 -16.81 2.86
N GLU A 231 28.65 -15.67 2.87
CA GLU A 231 28.97 -14.85 4.05
C GLU A 231 27.77 -13.98 4.49
N PRO A 232 27.66 -13.57 5.77
CA PRO A 232 26.57 -12.69 6.27
C PRO A 232 26.48 -11.28 5.63
N SER A 233 27.39 -10.95 4.71
CA SER A 233 27.58 -9.63 4.09
C SER A 233 27.07 -9.52 2.63
N HIS A 234 26.19 -10.43 2.18
CA HIS A 234 25.63 -10.38 0.82
C HIS A 234 24.64 -9.22 0.64
N VAL A 235 24.80 -8.44 -0.44
CA VAL A 235 24.01 -7.25 -0.79
C VAL A 235 23.17 -7.57 -2.03
N ALA A 236 21.83 -7.52 -1.94
CA ALA A 236 20.95 -7.73 -3.08
C ALA A 236 20.61 -6.39 -3.77
N ILE A 237 20.89 -6.25 -5.08
CA ILE A 237 20.52 -5.07 -5.88
C ILE A 237 19.66 -5.49 -7.09
N VAL A 238 18.36 -5.22 -7.03
CA VAL A 238 17.60 -4.24 -7.82
C VAL A 238 17.76 -4.11 -9.34
N LEU A 239 17.93 -5.10 -10.22
CA LEU A 239 17.86 -4.83 -11.68
C LEU A 239 16.56 -5.31 -12.34
N VAL A 240 15.74 -4.35 -12.77
CA VAL A 240 14.54 -4.53 -13.61
C VAL A 240 14.94 -4.34 -15.07
N GLN A 241 14.71 -5.33 -15.94
CA GLN A 241 14.88 -5.15 -17.39
C GLN A 241 13.63 -4.56 -18.03
N PRO A 242 13.75 -3.65 -19.03
CA PRO A 242 12.61 -3.22 -19.83
C PRO A 242 12.03 -4.40 -20.62
N GLY A 243 10.72 -4.64 -20.51
CA GLY A 243 9.99 -5.62 -21.32
C GLY A 243 10.06 -7.09 -20.84
N SER A 244 10.64 -7.38 -19.68
CA SER A 244 10.66 -8.74 -19.10
C SER A 244 10.44 -8.72 -17.58
N ALA A 245 9.54 -9.56 -17.08
CA ALA A 245 9.30 -9.79 -15.65
C ALA A 245 10.43 -10.58 -14.96
N THR A 246 11.64 -10.59 -15.54
CA THR A 246 12.77 -11.38 -15.02
C THR A 246 13.61 -10.54 -14.07
N VAL A 247 13.27 -10.64 -12.78
CA VAL A 247 14.07 -10.12 -11.66
C VAL A 247 15.18 -11.12 -11.33
N ALA A 248 16.45 -10.71 -11.47
CA ALA A 248 17.62 -11.50 -11.09
C ALA A 248 18.55 -10.64 -10.21
N MET A 249 18.96 -11.14 -9.03
CA MET A 249 19.87 -10.41 -8.14
C MET A 249 20.84 -11.34 -7.40
N LEU A 250 22.11 -10.94 -7.38
CA LEU A 250 23.14 -11.29 -6.39
C LEU A 250 24.35 -10.34 -6.57
N PHE A 251 24.80 -9.65 -5.52
CA PHE A 251 26.13 -9.03 -5.46
C PHE A 251 26.80 -9.27 -4.09
N SER A 252 28.12 -9.46 -4.12
CA SER A 252 28.98 -9.65 -2.94
C SER A 252 30.01 -8.52 -2.87
N ARG A 253 30.21 -7.93 -1.69
CA ARG A 253 31.06 -6.75 -1.43
C ARG A 253 32.58 -6.97 -1.62
N HIS A 254 33.02 -8.19 -1.95
CA HIS A 254 34.43 -8.50 -2.15
C HIS A 254 34.63 -9.21 -3.46
N SER A 255 34.66 -8.45 -4.56
CA SER A 255 35.34 -8.73 -5.84
C SER A 255 34.74 -7.80 -6.91
N ASP A 256 35.57 -7.06 -7.64
CA ASP A 256 35.20 -6.37 -8.91
C ASP A 256 34.78 -7.35 -10.04
N ARG A 257 34.23 -8.52 -9.72
CA ARG A 257 34.02 -9.63 -10.65
C ARG A 257 32.65 -10.30 -10.62
N LEU A 258 31.65 -9.76 -9.93
CA LEU A 258 30.31 -10.36 -9.93
C LEU A 258 29.25 -9.58 -10.72
N LEU A 259 29.59 -9.07 -11.90
CA LEU A 259 28.59 -8.67 -12.89
C LEU A 259 28.13 -9.89 -13.72
N LEU A 260 26.84 -10.22 -13.61
CA LEU A 260 26.04 -11.07 -14.50
C LEU A 260 26.39 -12.56 -14.60
N ARG A 261 25.49 -13.39 -14.05
CA ARG A 261 25.25 -14.74 -14.58
C ARG A 261 23.83 -15.25 -14.30
N LEU A 262 22.81 -14.47 -14.70
CA LEU A 262 21.43 -15.00 -14.80
C LEU A 262 20.74 -14.77 -16.16
N THR A 263 21.43 -14.21 -17.16
CA THR A 263 20.86 -14.05 -18.53
C THR A 263 21.87 -14.29 -19.68
N GLY A 264 23.12 -14.66 -19.41
CA GLY A 264 24.07 -15.08 -20.46
C GLY A 264 24.53 -14.00 -21.46
N ARG A 265 24.33 -12.70 -21.22
CA ARG A 265 24.86 -11.62 -22.09
C ARG A 265 25.52 -10.50 -21.28
N ARG A 266 26.56 -9.84 -21.81
CA ARG A 266 27.32 -8.76 -21.14
C ARG A 266 26.50 -7.47 -20.99
N ILE A 267 26.70 -6.72 -19.90
CA ILE A 267 26.05 -5.41 -19.66
C ILE A 267 26.31 -4.38 -20.77
N ASP A 268 27.50 -4.39 -21.37
CA ASP A 268 27.85 -3.45 -22.45
C ASP A 268 26.97 -3.62 -23.70
N SER A 269 26.43 -4.82 -23.92
CA SER A 269 25.48 -5.09 -25.01
C SER A 269 24.04 -4.66 -24.69
N LEU A 270 23.71 -4.46 -23.41
CA LEU A 270 22.37 -4.05 -22.97
C LEU A 270 22.16 -2.53 -23.13
N ALA A 271 23.20 -1.74 -22.89
CA ALA A 271 23.19 -0.30 -23.17
C ALA A 271 23.14 0.01 -24.67
N ALA A 272 23.84 -0.80 -25.50
CA ALA A 272 23.79 -0.68 -26.96
C ALA A 272 22.43 -1.10 -27.55
N ALA A 273 21.77 -2.13 -27.00
CA ALA A 273 20.45 -2.57 -27.43
C ALA A 273 19.33 -1.58 -27.04
N LEU A 274 19.44 -0.91 -25.89
CA LEU A 274 18.47 0.10 -25.44
C LEU A 274 18.67 1.49 -26.10
N GLY A 275 19.77 1.68 -26.84
CA GLY A 275 20.09 2.91 -27.57
C GLY A 275 19.78 2.88 -29.07
N GLN A 276 19.33 1.76 -29.64
CA GLN A 276 19.10 1.62 -31.09
C GLN A 276 17.63 1.59 -31.56
N GLU A 277 16.64 1.75 -30.66
CA GLU A 277 15.23 1.96 -31.07
C GLU A 277 14.85 3.45 -31.13
N ARG A 278 15.68 4.26 -31.79
CA ARG A 278 15.26 5.55 -32.36
C ARG A 278 15.85 5.72 -33.75
N ARG A 279 15.24 5.07 -34.74
CA ARG A 279 14.99 5.58 -36.09
C ARG A 279 13.72 4.96 -36.63
#